data_AF-A0A343TH21-F1
#
_entry.id   AF-A0A343TH21-F1
#
_cell.length_a   1.000
_cell.length_b   1.000
_cell.length_c   1.000
_cell.angle_alpha   90.00
_cell.angle_beta   90.00
_cell.angle_gamma   90.00
#
_symmetry.space_group_name_H-M   'P 1'
#
loop_
_entity.id
_entity.type
_entity.pdbx_description
1 polymer ?
#
loop_
_entity_poly.entity_id
_entity_poly.type
_entity_poly.pdbx_seq_one_letter_code
_entity_poly.pdbx_strand_id
1 'polypeptide(L)'
;MRDALPTEFVRSHTSNSRLRDHVRLPVIVGGLLQAVLLGWYVVTFGTEPEIFAAGTVGPAVAALLTEPDAGWVDAPLAGVFGGCLYLLGVLVYGVYVASGFEYVLATWMFGEYITLAISQAVMLLPGFVFFGVVVGGVIGRMKLFWRRRS
;
A
#
# COMPACT_ATOMS: atom_id res chain seq x y z
N MET A 1 -13.36 -12.72 -53.39
CA MET A 1 -13.05 -11.38 -52.86
C MET A 1 -13.12 -11.48 -51.35
N ARG A 2 -11.96 -11.37 -50.68
CA ARG A 2 -11.84 -11.47 -49.22
C ARG A 2 -11.83 -10.03 -48.69
N ASP A 3 -12.96 -9.61 -48.16
CA ASP A 3 -13.05 -8.29 -47.53
C ASP A 3 -12.34 -8.32 -46.19
N ALA A 4 -11.52 -7.30 -46.02
CA ALA A 4 -10.55 -7.13 -44.95
C ALA A 4 -11.21 -7.21 -43.57
N LEU A 5 -10.62 -8.03 -42.69
CA LEU A 5 -10.81 -7.94 -41.25
C LEU A 5 -10.45 -6.51 -40.80
N PRO A 6 -11.28 -5.86 -39.95
CA PRO A 6 -11.05 -4.49 -39.56
C PRO A 6 -9.79 -4.40 -38.69
N THR A 7 -8.75 -3.80 -39.27
CA THR A 7 -7.51 -3.35 -38.62
C THR A 7 -7.73 -2.25 -37.57
N GLU A 8 -8.99 -1.91 -37.26
CA GLU A 8 -9.38 -1.02 -36.17
C GLU A 8 -9.26 -1.66 -34.78
N PHE A 9 -9.31 -2.99 -34.67
CA PHE A 9 -9.20 -3.68 -33.37
C PHE A 9 -7.80 -3.64 -32.74
N VAL A 10 -6.78 -3.18 -33.49
CA VAL A 10 -5.38 -3.21 -33.04
C VAL A 10 -4.85 -1.81 -32.70
N ARG A 11 -5.66 -0.74 -32.87
CA ARG A 11 -5.14 0.64 -32.93
C ARG A 11 -5.33 1.54 -31.70
N SER A 12 -5.63 1.01 -30.52
CA SER A 12 -5.65 1.83 -29.29
C SER A 12 -4.97 1.21 -28.06
N HIS A 13 -4.38 0.02 -28.19
CA HIS A 13 -3.60 -0.61 -27.11
C HIS A 13 -2.12 -0.21 -27.06
N THR A 14 -1.70 0.86 -27.75
CA THR A 14 -0.47 1.57 -27.41
C THR A 14 -0.74 2.46 -26.21
N SER A 15 -0.94 1.77 -25.09
CA SER A 15 -0.87 2.26 -23.73
C SER A 15 0.47 2.96 -23.55
N ASN A 16 0.48 4.28 -23.74
CA ASN A 16 1.55 5.13 -23.27
C ASN A 16 1.32 5.32 -21.77
N SER A 17 1.39 4.20 -21.06
CA SER A 17 1.15 4.05 -19.64
C SER A 17 2.29 4.77 -18.93
N ARG A 18 2.12 6.06 -18.66
CA ARG A 18 3.07 6.76 -17.82
C ARG A 18 2.93 6.18 -16.42
N LEU A 19 4.05 5.99 -15.73
CA LEU A 19 4.08 5.54 -14.34
C LEU A 19 3.16 6.41 -13.44
N ARG A 20 3.00 7.69 -13.83
CA ARG A 20 2.05 8.66 -13.27
C ARG A 20 0.57 8.25 -13.37
N ASP A 21 0.16 7.52 -14.39
CA ASP A 21 -1.24 7.06 -14.55
C ASP A 21 -1.54 5.85 -13.65
N HIS A 22 -0.50 5.17 -13.17
CA HIS A 22 -0.59 4.04 -12.24
C HIS A 22 -0.54 4.49 -10.77
N VAL A 23 0.17 5.59 -10.48
CA VAL A 23 0.16 6.20 -9.13
C VAL A 23 -1.05 7.13 -9.03
N ARG A 24 -2.21 6.53 -8.77
CA ARG A 24 -3.46 7.25 -8.62
C ARG A 24 -3.50 7.94 -7.25
N LEU A 25 -4.04 9.15 -7.20
CA LEU A 25 -4.19 9.93 -5.96
C LEU A 25 -4.78 9.12 -4.77
N PRO A 26 -5.79 8.24 -4.96
CA PRO A 26 -6.28 7.34 -3.91
C PRO A 26 -5.22 6.46 -3.26
N VAL A 27 -4.27 5.94 -4.04
CA VAL A 27 -3.17 5.08 -3.57
C VAL A 27 -2.22 5.88 -2.70
N ILE A 28 -1.88 7.09 -3.14
CA ILE A 28 -1.01 8.00 -2.37
C ILE A 28 -1.67 8.35 -1.04
N VAL A 29 -2.93 8.80 -1.06
CA VAL A 29 -3.66 9.21 0.14
C VAL A 29 -3.82 8.04 1.11
N GLY A 30 -4.27 6.88 0.61
CA GLY A 30 -4.44 5.69 1.43
C GLY A 30 -3.13 5.20 2.04
N GLY A 31 -2.06 5.12 1.24
CA GLY A 31 -0.77 4.65 1.74
C GLY A 31 -0.10 5.63 2.71
N LEU A 32 -0.20 6.94 2.50
CA LEU A 32 0.28 7.93 3.47
C LEU A 32 -0.47 7.82 4.80
N LEU A 33 -1.80 7.72 4.76
CA LEU A 33 -2.61 7.56 5.96
C LEU A 33 -2.25 6.28 6.72
N GLN A 34 -2.06 5.17 6.00
CA GLN A 34 -1.61 3.91 6.58
C GLN A 34 -0.25 4.02 7.24
N ALA A 35 0.72 4.65 6.57
CA ALA A 35 2.07 4.80 7.10
C ALA A 35 2.07 5.60 8.41
N VAL A 36 1.30 6.69 8.46
CA VAL A 36 1.13 7.51 9.66
C VAL A 36 0.45 6.72 10.78
N LEU A 37 -0.62 5.98 10.47
CA LEU A 37 -1.34 5.19 11.47
C LEU A 37 -0.52 4.02 12.01
N LEU A 38 0.24 3.33 11.15
CA LEU A 38 1.16 2.26 11.57
C LEU A 38 2.28 2.82 12.46
N GLY A 39 2.87 3.95 12.07
CA GLY A 39 3.88 4.64 12.89
C GLY A 39 3.32 5.04 14.26
N TRP A 40 2.15 5.67 14.28
CA TRP A 40 1.45 6.04 15.51
C TRP A 40 1.12 4.83 16.39
N TYR A 41 0.57 3.77 15.79
CA TYR A 41 0.18 2.57 16.50
C TYR A 41 1.38 1.92 17.18
N VAL A 42 2.49 1.78 16.46
CA VAL A 42 3.71 1.14 16.99
C VAL A 42 4.32 1.94 18.13
N VAL A 43 4.27 3.28 18.06
CA VAL A 43 4.72 4.16 19.15
C VAL A 43 3.83 4.02 20.39
N THR A 44 2.53 3.80 20.21
CA THR A 44 1.56 3.83 21.32
C THR A 44 1.32 2.46 21.95
N PHE A 45 1.24 1.42 21.13
CA PHE A 45 0.78 0.07 21.51
C PHE A 45 1.81 -1.03 21.17
N GLY A 46 2.94 -0.68 20.54
CA GLY A 46 3.95 -1.65 20.14
C GLY A 46 3.58 -2.48 18.91
N THR A 47 4.11 -3.70 18.81
CA THR A 47 3.96 -4.59 17.64
C THR A 47 2.89 -5.66 17.84
N GLU A 48 1.84 -5.30 18.57
CA GLU A 48 0.69 -6.17 18.83
C GLU A 48 -0.08 -6.52 17.54
N PRO A 49 -0.77 -7.68 17.50
CA PRO A 49 -1.43 -8.17 16.29
C PRO A 49 -2.51 -7.23 15.73
N GLU A 50 -3.03 -6.28 16.51
CA GLU A 50 -4.01 -5.30 16.03
C GLU A 50 -3.39 -4.27 15.06
N ILE A 51 -2.06 -4.27 14.90
CA ILE A 51 -1.34 -3.52 13.85
C ILE A 51 -1.89 -3.83 12.45
N PHE A 52 -2.40 -5.04 12.23
CA PHE A 52 -3.06 -5.39 10.97
C PHE A 52 -4.34 -4.58 10.76
N ALA A 53 -5.16 -4.38 11.79
CA ALA A 53 -6.37 -3.57 11.69
C ALA A 53 -6.04 -2.12 11.38
N ALA A 54 -5.05 -1.53 12.07
CA ALA A 54 -4.54 -0.19 11.77
C ALA A 54 -4.01 -0.09 10.33
N GLY A 55 -3.31 -1.13 9.86
CA GLY A 55 -2.77 -1.21 8.51
C GLY A 55 -3.84 -1.35 7.41
N THR A 56 -5.02 -1.89 7.70
CA THR A 56 -6.12 -2.00 6.72
C THR A 56 -6.83 -0.67 6.43
N VAL A 57 -6.61 0.37 7.25
CA VAL A 57 -7.24 1.68 7.06
C VAL A 57 -6.80 2.33 5.74
N GLY A 58 -5.53 2.20 5.34
CA GLY A 58 -5.05 2.72 4.06
C GLY A 58 -5.74 2.11 2.84
N PRO A 59 -5.73 0.77 2.69
CA PRO A 59 -6.47 0.07 1.65
C PRO A 59 -7.96 0.43 1.63
N ALA A 60 -8.59 0.58 2.80
CA ALA A 60 -9.99 0.99 2.89
C ALA A 60 -10.19 2.41 2.34
N VAL A 61 -9.34 3.37 2.72
CA VAL A 61 -9.42 4.76 2.23
C VAL A 61 -9.15 4.82 0.74
N ALA A 62 -8.14 4.11 0.23
CA ALA A 62 -7.88 4.02 -1.21
C ALA A 62 -9.09 3.44 -1.96
N ALA A 63 -9.65 2.34 -1.47
CA ALA A 63 -10.86 1.74 -2.05
C ALA A 63 -12.07 2.70 -2.03
N LEU A 64 -12.21 3.52 -0.98
CA LEU A 64 -13.28 4.52 -0.85
C LEU A 64 -13.11 5.71 -1.81
N LEU A 65 -11.88 6.06 -2.16
CA LEU A 65 -11.60 7.17 -3.08
C LEU A 65 -11.52 6.72 -4.55
N THR A 66 -11.24 5.45 -4.81
CA THR A 66 -11.16 4.87 -6.16
C THR A 66 -12.54 4.54 -6.75
N GLU A 67 -12.63 4.47 -8.08
CA GLU A 67 -13.80 3.99 -8.81
C GLU A 67 -14.15 2.53 -8.46
N PRO A 68 -15.44 2.12 -8.55
CA PRO A 68 -15.85 0.79 -8.07
C PRO A 68 -15.11 -0.38 -8.72
N ASP A 69 -14.80 -0.27 -10.02
CA ASP A 69 -14.17 -1.34 -10.81
C ASP A 69 -12.65 -1.44 -10.60
N ALA A 70 -12.04 -0.41 -9.99
CA ALA A 70 -10.61 -0.32 -9.74
C ALA A 70 -10.23 -0.58 -8.26
N GLY A 71 -11.20 -0.67 -7.36
CA GLY A 71 -10.96 -0.81 -5.91
C GLY A 71 -10.14 -2.04 -5.51
N TRP A 72 -10.24 -3.15 -6.25
CA TRP A 72 -9.49 -4.38 -5.98
C TRP A 72 -8.00 -4.30 -6.36
N VAL A 73 -7.60 -3.29 -7.16
CA VAL A 73 -6.20 -3.04 -7.56
C VAL A 73 -5.61 -1.93 -6.70
N ASP A 74 -6.32 -0.81 -6.56
CA ASP A 74 -5.78 0.38 -5.91
C ASP A 74 -5.64 0.18 -4.38
N ALA A 75 -6.53 -0.60 -3.76
CA ALA A 75 -6.48 -0.90 -2.33
C ALA A 75 -5.24 -1.69 -1.88
N PRO A 76 -4.88 -2.84 -2.49
CA PRO A 76 -3.65 -3.55 -2.13
C PRO A 76 -2.40 -2.75 -2.51
N LEU A 77 -2.41 -1.96 -3.59
CA LEU A 77 -1.30 -1.08 -3.93
C LEU A 77 -1.08 0.00 -2.86
N ALA A 78 -2.16 0.60 -2.33
CA ALA A 78 -2.08 1.52 -1.20
C ALA A 78 -1.52 0.83 0.05
N GLY A 79 -1.97 -0.41 0.29
CA GLY A 79 -1.48 -1.31 1.33
C GLY A 79 0.03 -1.50 1.33
N VAL A 80 0.57 -1.87 0.17
CA VAL A 80 2.01 -2.10 -0.02
C VAL A 80 2.78 -0.78 0.03
N PHE A 81 2.29 0.26 -0.63
CA PHE A 81 2.93 1.58 -0.62
C PHE A 81 3.04 2.15 0.80
N GLY A 82 1.96 2.11 1.58
CA GLY A 82 1.94 2.56 2.97
C GLY A 82 2.83 1.70 3.87
N GLY A 83 2.82 0.38 3.68
CA GLY A 83 3.73 -0.54 4.38
C GLY A 83 5.20 -0.21 4.10
N CYS A 84 5.57 0.03 2.84
CA CYS A 84 6.93 0.42 2.46
C CYS A 84 7.34 1.77 3.07
N LEU A 85 6.45 2.77 3.09
CA LEU A 85 6.74 4.06 3.72
C LEU A 85 6.93 3.93 5.23
N TYR A 86 6.13 3.10 5.89
CA TYR A 86 6.29 2.79 7.32
C TYR A 86 7.65 2.15 7.60
N LEU A 87 8.03 1.11 6.84
CA LEU A 87 9.33 0.44 6.98
C LEU A 87 10.51 1.39 6.71
N LEU A 88 10.38 2.27 5.71
CA LEU A 88 11.37 3.31 5.45
C LEU A 88 11.48 4.27 6.66
N GLY A 89 10.36 4.64 7.27
CA GLY A 89 10.34 5.43 8.50
C GLY A 89 11.07 4.75 9.66
N VAL A 90 10.88 3.44 9.84
CA VAL A 90 11.61 2.62 10.84
C VAL A 90 13.11 2.65 10.57
N LEU A 91 13.54 2.48 9.32
CA LEU A 91 14.96 2.52 8.96
C LEU A 91 15.58 3.90 9.17
N VAL A 92 14.88 4.97 8.77
CA VAL A 92 15.33 6.36 8.99
C VAL A 92 15.44 6.66 10.48
N TYR A 93 14.49 6.20 11.29
CA TYR A 93 14.57 6.30 12.74
C TYR A 93 15.75 5.50 13.30
N GLY A 94 16.02 4.31 12.77
CA GLY A 94 17.20 3.53 13.12
C GLY A 94 18.52 4.25 12.80
N VAL A 95 18.62 4.92 11.65
CA VAL A 95 19.78 5.77 11.32
C VAL A 95 19.93 6.91 12.32
N TYR A 96 18.83 7.57 12.68
CA TYR A 96 18.82 8.63 13.69
C TYR A 96 19.34 8.13 15.04
N VAL A 97 18.83 7.00 15.54
CA VAL A 97 19.29 6.40 16.80
C VAL A 97 20.76 5.99 16.71
N ALA A 98 21.17 5.30 15.65
CA ALA A 98 22.54 4.84 15.45
C ALA A 98 23.56 5.99 15.40
N SER A 99 23.16 7.17 14.91
CA SER A 99 24.02 8.36 14.87
C SER A 99 24.45 8.88 16.24
N GLY A 100 23.80 8.45 17.32
CA GLY A 100 24.17 8.79 18.70
C GLY A 100 25.27 7.91 19.31
N PHE A 101 25.77 6.90 18.58
CA PHE A 101 26.73 5.92 19.09
C PHE A 101 28.06 5.91 18.31
N GLU A 102 29.10 5.36 18.94
CA GLU A 102 30.39 5.14 18.29
C GLU A 102 30.35 3.92 17.34
N TYR A 103 31.15 3.97 16.26
CA TYR A 103 31.20 3.04 15.11
C TYR A 103 30.61 1.63 15.30
N VAL A 104 31.16 0.83 16.22
CA VAL A 104 30.74 -0.58 16.40
C VAL A 104 29.32 -0.64 16.97
N LEU A 105 29.03 0.15 18.01
CA LEU A 105 27.70 0.25 18.62
C LEU A 105 26.67 0.82 17.65
N ALA A 106 27.03 1.83 16.85
CA ALA A 106 26.17 2.38 15.81
C ALA A 106 25.73 1.30 14.79
N THR A 107 26.67 0.43 14.40
CA THR A 107 26.40 -0.66 13.44
C THR A 107 25.45 -1.70 14.04
N TRP A 108 25.67 -2.10 15.30
CA TRP A 108 24.77 -3.03 16.00
C TRP A 108 23.37 -2.47 16.17
N MET A 109 23.26 -1.22 16.62
CA MET A 109 21.98 -0.52 16.79
C MET A 109 21.22 -0.45 15.47
N PHE A 110 21.88 -0.05 14.37
CA PHE A 110 21.23 -0.03 13.06
C PHE A 110 20.80 -1.43 12.59
N GLY A 111 21.60 -2.46 12.88
CA GLY A 111 21.28 -3.86 12.58
C GLY A 111 19.98 -4.35 13.23
N GLU A 112 19.66 -3.89 14.44
CA GLU A 112 18.38 -4.20 15.12
C GLU A 112 17.19 -3.65 14.32
N TYR A 113 17.26 -2.40 13.86
CA TYR A 113 16.20 -1.79 13.06
C TYR A 113 16.06 -2.42 11.67
N ILE A 114 17.17 -2.86 11.05
CA ILE A 114 17.11 -3.65 9.80
C ILE A 114 16.36 -4.96 10.05
N THR A 115 16.72 -5.68 11.12
CA THR A 115 16.11 -6.97 11.44
C THR A 115 14.62 -6.83 11.75
N LEU A 116 14.25 -5.79 12.49
CA LEU A 116 12.86 -5.45 12.76
C LEU A 116 12.11 -5.15 11.45
N ALA A 117 12.67 -4.30 10.59
CA ALA A 117 12.05 -3.92 9.33
C ALA A 117 11.84 -5.14 8.40
N ILE A 118 12.83 -6.04 8.30
CA ILE A 118 12.71 -7.28 7.51
C ILE A 118 11.61 -8.17 8.09
N SER A 119 11.62 -8.39 9.41
CA SER A 119 10.66 -9.25 10.09
C SER A 119 9.23 -8.75 9.88
N GLN A 120 9.02 -7.44 10.05
CA GLN A 120 7.74 -6.81 9.79
C GLN A 120 7.38 -6.81 8.30
N ALA A 121 8.33 -6.62 7.39
CA ALA A 121 8.06 -6.68 5.95
C ALA A 121 7.51 -8.05 5.52
N VAL A 122 8.14 -9.13 6.02
CA VAL A 122 7.74 -10.51 5.71
C VAL A 122 6.34 -10.83 6.25
N MET A 123 5.96 -10.26 7.40
CA MET A 123 4.63 -10.48 7.99
C MET A 123 3.56 -9.55 7.39
N LEU A 124 3.84 -8.25 7.31
CA LEU A 124 2.86 -7.22 7.03
C LEU A 124 2.59 -7.06 5.54
N LEU A 125 3.60 -7.09 4.67
CA LEU A 125 3.39 -6.81 3.24
C LEU A 125 2.47 -7.85 2.57
N PRO A 126 2.65 -9.18 2.77
CA PRO A 126 1.71 -10.16 2.26
C PRO A 126 0.31 -9.98 2.84
N GLY A 127 0.22 -9.65 4.14
CA GLY A 127 -1.03 -9.34 4.81
C GLY A 127 -1.77 -8.17 4.16
N PHE A 128 -1.10 -7.05 3.92
CA PHE A 128 -1.69 -5.88 3.29
C PHE A 128 -2.11 -6.11 1.84
N VAL A 129 -1.41 -6.98 1.10
CA VAL A 129 -1.88 -7.42 -0.22
C VAL A 129 -3.19 -8.19 -0.07
N PHE A 130 -3.22 -9.22 0.78
CA PHE A 130 -4.40 -10.07 0.94
C PHE A 130 -5.62 -9.30 1.47
N PHE A 131 -5.45 -8.59 2.59
CA PHE A 131 -6.51 -7.78 3.17
C PHE A 131 -6.89 -6.62 2.25
N GLY A 132 -5.94 -6.01 1.55
CA GLY A 132 -6.22 -4.94 0.59
C GLY A 132 -7.10 -5.41 -0.57
N VAL A 133 -6.86 -6.59 -1.13
CA VAL A 133 -7.72 -7.18 -2.16
C VAL A 133 -9.13 -7.43 -1.63
N VAL A 134 -9.25 -8.00 -0.42
CA VAL A 134 -10.55 -8.28 0.20
C VAL A 134 -11.32 -6.99 0.48
N VAL A 135 -10.69 -6.02 1.15
CA VAL A 135 -11.28 -4.72 1.50
C VAL A 135 -11.67 -3.95 0.24
N GLY A 136 -10.78 -3.89 -0.75
CA GLY A 136 -11.02 -3.24 -2.04
C GLY A 136 -12.19 -3.85 -2.80
N GLY A 137 -12.26 -5.19 -2.84
CA GLY A 137 -13.36 -5.92 -3.47
C GLY A 137 -14.71 -5.72 -2.77
N VAL A 138 -14.73 -5.75 -1.43
CA VAL A 138 -15.95 -5.52 -0.63
C VAL A 138 -16.46 -4.10 -0.85
N ILE A 139 -15.61 -3.09 -0.70
CA ILE A 139 -15.99 -1.68 -0.86
C ILE A 139 -16.43 -1.40 -2.30
N GLY A 140 -15.73 -1.94 -3.30
CA GLY A 140 -16.13 -1.84 -4.72
C GLY A 140 -17.52 -2.41 -4.97
N ARG A 141 -17.81 -3.62 -4.46
CA ARG A 141 -19.15 -4.23 -4.57
C ARG A 141 -20.23 -3.42 -3.85
N MET A 142 -19.94 -2.88 -2.67
CA MET A 142 -20.88 -2.00 -1.96
C MET A 142 -21.19 -0.75 -2.79
N LYS A 143 -20.18 -0.08 -3.36
CA LYS A 143 -20.39 1.08 -4.25
C LYS A 143 -21.25 0.74 -5.47
N LEU A 144 -21.00 -0.39 -6.11
CA LEU A 144 -21.81 -0.85 -7.26
C LEU A 144 -23.26 -1.11 -6.86
N PHE A 145 -23.48 -1.74 -5.71
CA PHE A 145 -24.82 -2.00 -5.19
C PHE A 145 -25.60 -0.72 -4.89
N TRP A 146 -24.93 0.28 -4.31
CA TRP A 146 -25.52 1.59 -4.02
C TRP A 146 -25.88 2.35 -5.31
N ARG A 147 -25.01 2.36 -6.32
CA ARG A 147 -25.27 2.98 -7.62
C ARG A 147 -26.45 2.37 -8.37
N ARG A 148 -26.77 1.09 -8.14
CA ARG A 148 -27.92 0.42 -8.77
C ARG A 148 -29.25 0.75 -8.07
N ARG A 149 -29.21 1.32 -6.86
CA ARG A 149 -30.39 1.69 -6.07
C ARG A 149 -30.74 3.18 -6.15
N SER A 150 -29.78 4.03 -6.46
CA SER A 150 -29.96 5.47 -6.74
C SER A 150 -30.44 5.69 -8.16
#